data_AF-A0ABD6I3T5-F1
#
_entry.id   AF-A0ABD6I3T5-F1
#
_cell.length_a   1.000
_cell.length_b   1.000
_cell.length_c   1.000
_cell.angle_alpha   90.00
_cell.angle_beta   90.00
_cell.angle_gamma   90.00
#
_symmetry.space_group_name_H-M   'P 1'
#
loop_
_entity.id
_entity.type
_entity.pdbx_description
1 polymer ?
#
loop_
_entity_poly.entity_id
_entity_poly.type
_entity_poly.pdbx_seq_one_letter_code
_entity_poly.pdbx_strand_id
1 'polypeptide(L)' 'MKTYNRNRNAISTGCRVMVAGNGVTGVIKAIHGEGKTAEQLRRADCVEIDGGEELYCPVNLIRLGFH' A
#
# COMPACT_ATOMS: atom_id res chain seq x y z
N MET A 1 2.53 8.55 6.54
CA MET A 1 2.58 8.95 5.12
C MET A 1 1.30 8.50 4.43
N LYS A 2 0.88 9.18 3.35
CA LYS A 2 -0.22 8.73 2.48
C LYS A 2 0.30 8.46 1.07
N THR A 3 -0.28 7.46 0.40
CA THR A 3 -0.06 7.21 -1.03
C THR A 3 -1.39 6.80 -1.68
N TYR A 4 -1.37 6.40 -2.94
CA TYR A 4 -2.55 6.06 -3.70
C TYR A 4 -2.46 4.64 -4.26
N ASN A 5 -3.52 3.88 -4.08
CA ASN A 5 -3.55 2.50 -4.51
C ASN A 5 -3.80 2.37 -6.04
N ARG A 6 -4.05 1.14 -6.52
CA ARG A 6 -4.41 0.86 -7.93
C ARG A 6 -5.49 1.79 -8.49
N ASN A 7 -6.56 1.96 -7.73
CA ASN A 7 -7.77 2.72 -8.12
C ASN A 7 -7.68 4.22 -7.78
N ARG A 8 -6.47 4.72 -7.46
CA ARG A 8 -6.25 6.10 -6.99
C ARG A 8 -7.01 6.45 -5.70
N ASN A 9 -7.39 5.45 -4.91
CA ASN A 9 -7.88 5.66 -3.55
C ASN A 9 -6.70 5.96 -2.63
N ALA A 10 -6.84 6.98 -1.79
CA ALA A 10 -5.87 7.27 -0.75
C ALA A 10 -5.78 6.09 0.23
N ILE A 11 -4.55 5.68 0.52
CA ILE A 11 -4.20 4.66 1.50
C ILE A 11 -3.12 5.21 2.45
N SER A 12 -3.21 4.80 3.70
CA SER A 12 -2.29 5.15 4.78
C SER A 12 -2.18 3.99 5.76
N THR A 13 -1.29 4.09 6.73
CA THR A 13 -1.22 3.17 7.88
C THR A 13 -2.61 2.96 8.49
N GLY A 14 -2.94 1.72 8.84
CA GLY A 14 -4.27 1.31 9.34
C GLY A 14 -5.31 1.00 8.25
N CYS A 15 -5.06 1.31 6.97
CA CYS A 15 -5.96 0.89 5.89
C CYS A 15 -5.89 -0.63 5.69
N ARG A 16 -7.06 -1.27 5.55
CA ARG A 16 -7.15 -2.65 5.08
C ARG A 16 -7.02 -2.68 3.55
N VAL A 17 -6.11 -3.50 3.06
CA VAL A 17 -5.81 -3.63 1.63
C VAL A 17 -5.76 -5.09 1.20
N MET A 18 -5.90 -5.31 -0.10
CA MET A 18 -5.70 -6.58 -0.78
C MET A 18 -4.66 -6.42 -1.89
N VAL A 19 -3.74 -7.38 -2.00
CA VAL A 19 -2.78 -7.48 -3.10
C VAL A 19 -3.48 -8.06 -4.33
N ALA A 20 -3.52 -7.30 -5.41
CA ALA A 20 -4.29 -7.64 -6.60
C ALA A 20 -3.77 -8.88 -7.35
N GLY A 21 -2.49 -9.24 -7.19
CA GLY A 21 -1.87 -10.35 -7.90
C GLY A 21 -2.16 -11.73 -7.31
N ASN A 22 -2.35 -11.82 -5.99
CA ASN A 22 -2.48 -13.09 -5.28
C ASN A 22 -3.66 -13.13 -4.28
N GLY A 23 -4.39 -12.03 -4.10
CA GLY A 23 -5.54 -11.94 -3.22
C GLY A 23 -5.21 -11.85 -1.73
N VAL A 24 -3.93 -11.79 -1.33
CA VAL A 24 -3.53 -11.65 0.08
C VAL A 24 -4.09 -10.33 0.64
N THR A 25 -4.72 -10.40 1.81
CA THR A 25 -5.24 -9.22 2.51
C THR A 25 -4.43 -8.92 3.76
N GLY A 26 -4.27 -7.64 4.08
CA GLY A 26 -3.59 -7.21 5.30
C GLY A 26 -3.94 -5.77 5.67
N VAL A 27 -3.41 -5.31 6.79
CA VAL A 27 -3.50 -3.91 7.23
C VAL A 27 -2.16 -3.23 7.01
N ILE A 28 -2.15 -2.04 6.42
CA ILE A 28 -0.89 -1.29 6.21
C ILE A 28 -0.26 -0.94 7.56
N LYS A 29 0.95 -1.44 7.80
CA LYS A 29 1.76 -1.11 8.98
C LYS A 29 2.60 0.13 8.78
N ALA A 30 3.27 0.22 7.62
CA ALA A 30 4.17 1.32 7.30
C ALA A 30 4.16 1.61 5.80
N ILE A 31 4.57 2.83 5.44
CA ILE A 31 4.81 3.24 4.06
C ILE A 31 6.17 3.93 4.02
N HIS A 32 7.13 3.30 3.34
CA HIS A 32 8.54 3.66 3.29
C HIS A 32 8.86 4.48 2.03
N GLY A 33 9.11 5.77 2.17
CA GLY A 33 9.09 6.65 1.00
C GLY A 33 9.83 7.97 1.15
N GLU A 34 10.74 8.07 2.11
CA GLU A 34 11.46 9.32 2.36
C GLU A 34 12.19 9.78 1.08
N GLY A 35 12.10 11.08 0.78
CA GLY A 35 12.69 11.68 -0.43
C GLY A 35 11.99 11.35 -1.76
N LYS A 36 10.94 10.52 -1.79
CA LYS A 36 10.20 10.19 -3.03
C LYS A 36 9.03 11.14 -3.26
N THR A 37 8.80 11.50 -4.52
CA THR A 37 7.55 12.18 -4.93
C THR A 37 6.36 11.23 -4.80
N ALA A 38 5.14 11.77 -4.78
CA ALA A 38 3.93 10.95 -4.73
C ALA A 38 3.83 9.94 -5.89
N GLU A 39 4.31 10.29 -7.07
CA GLU A 39 4.28 9.42 -8.26
C GLU A 39 5.33 8.32 -8.20
N GLN A 40 6.53 8.64 -7.71
CA GLN A 40 7.58 7.66 -7.46
C GLN A 40 7.15 6.66 -6.38
N LEU A 41 6.60 7.16 -5.27
CA LEU A 41 6.11 6.34 -4.18
C LEU A 41 5.03 5.36 -4.65
N ARG A 42 4.12 5.82 -5.51
CA ARG A 42 3.02 5.02 -6.05
C ARG A 42 3.50 3.80 -6.86
N ARG A 43 4.70 3.87 -7.44
CA ARG A 43 5.30 2.84 -8.31
C ARG A 43 6.47 2.10 -7.66
N ALA A 44 6.79 2.40 -6.41
CA ALA A 44 7.87 1.75 -5.66
C ALA A 44 7.30 0.71 -4.68
N ASP A 45 8.04 -0.38 -4.47
CA ASP A 45 7.77 -1.30 -3.37
C ASP A 45 8.07 -0.59 -2.05
N CYS A 46 7.01 -0.17 -1.37
CA CYS A 46 7.11 0.72 -0.20
C CYS A 46 6.08 0.46 0.89
N VAL A 47 5.05 -0.35 0.63
CA VAL A 47 3.97 -0.57 1.59
C VAL A 47 4.23 -1.86 2.34
N GLU A 48 4.36 -1.76 3.65
CA GLU A 48 4.41 -2.92 4.53
C GLU A 48 2.99 -3.24 5.00
N ILE A 49 2.57 -4.50 4.87
CA ILE A 49 1.26 -4.98 5.33
C ILE A 49 1.45 -6.03 6.43
N ASP A 50 0.52 -6.06 7.38
CA ASP A 50 0.51 -7.12 8.40
C ASP A 50 0.33 -8.50 7.77
N GLY A 51 1.16 -9.45 8.18
CA GLY A 51 1.23 -10.79 7.60
C GLY A 51 1.88 -10.87 6.20
N GLY A 52 2.41 -9.75 5.67
CA GLY A 52 3.21 -9.75 4.45
C GLY A 52 4.69 -9.93 4.75
N GLU A 53 5.40 -10.70 3.91
CA GLU A 53 6.85 -10.94 4.05
C GLU A 53 7.70 -9.92 3.27
N GLU A 54 7.07 -9.10 2.43
CA GLU A 54 7.71 -8.15 1.52
C GLU A 54 7.04 -6.77 1.53
N LEU A 55 7.69 -5.81 0.88
CA LEU A 55 7.08 -4.52 0.58
C LEU A 55 6.30 -4.59 -0.72
N TYR A 56 5.11 -3.98 -0.70
CA TYR A 56 4.21 -3.98 -1.85
C TYR A 56 4.19 -2.62 -2.53
N CYS A 57 4.14 -2.67 -3.86
CA CYS A 57 3.86 -1.50 -4.67
C CYS A 57 2.42 -0.99 -4.48
N PRO A 58 2.17 0.31 -4.21
CA PRO A 58 0.82 0.84 -4.06
C PRO A 58 -0.11 0.55 -5.24
N VAL A 59 0.38 0.54 -6.48
CA VAL A 59 -0.43 0.19 -7.66
C VAL A 59 -0.92 -1.26 -7.67
N ASN A 60 -0.30 -2.13 -6.88
CA ASN A 60 -0.71 -3.53 -6.73
C ASN A 60 -1.73 -3.71 -5.61
N LEU A 61 -2.10 -2.65 -4.88
CA LEU A 61 -3.00 -2.72 -3.74
C LEU A 61 -4.41 -2.22 -4.07
N ILE A 62 -5.41 -2.87 -3.49
CA ILE A 62 -6.82 -2.51 -3.54
C ILE A 62 -7.27 -2.15 -2.11
N ARG A 63 -7.74 -0.92 -1.89
CA ARG A 63 -8.28 -0.48 -0.60
C ARG A 63 -9.61 -1.17 -0.34
N LEU A 64 -9.72 -1.86 0.79
CA LEU A 64 -10.95 -2.53 1.24
C LEU A 64 -11.71 -1.72 2.30
N GLY A 65 -11.04 -0.80 2.99
CA GLY A 65 -11.66 0.05 4.02
C GLY A 65 -10.64 0.55 5.04
N PHE A 66 -11.14 1.23 6.08
CA PHE A 66 -10.36 1.54 7.28
C PHE A 66 -10.71 0.50 8.35
N HIS A 67 -9.69 -0.01 9.04
CA HIS A 67 -9.87 -0.72 10.30
C HIS A 67 -9.96 0.31 11.44
#